data_AF-A0AAV5J6N0-F1
#
_entry.id   AF-A0AAV5J6N0-F1
#
_cell.length_a   1.000
_cell.length_b   1.000
_cell.length_c   1.000
_cell.angle_alpha   90.00
_cell.angle_beta   90.00
_cell.angle_gamma   90.00
#
_symmetry.space_group_name_H-M   'P 1'
#
loop_
_entity.id
_entity.type
_entity.pdbx_description
1 polymer ?
#
loop_
_entity_poly.entity_id
_entity_poly.type
_entity_poly.pdbx_seq_one_letter_code
_entity_poly.pdbx_strand_id
1 'polypeptide(L)'
;MFKRDGVEISSPDSAAGLYIRTRTDQIVKVTYGEDEIAYQIGETTEILSQGYLCATPHCVRAPKGKDTSGVDRSTFALFMQPDWDERLNFPEEVPIHKEVISTTGSLTFGEYSEKLLDKYYHTKA
;
A
#
# COMPACT_ATOMS: atom_id res chain seq x y z
N MET A 1 -20.98 0.02 -3.19
CA MET A 1 -20.69 -1.32 -3.79
C MET A 1 -21.73 -1.55 -4.86
N PHE A 2 -21.48 -2.37 -5.89
CA PHE A 2 -22.46 -2.53 -6.97
C PHE A 2 -22.90 -3.98 -7.12
N LYS A 3 -24.15 -4.18 -7.54
CA LYS A 3 -24.66 -5.46 -8.00
C LYS A 3 -24.30 -5.66 -9.49
N ARG A 4 -24.50 -6.87 -9.99
CA ARG A 4 -24.25 -7.23 -11.41
C ARG A 4 -24.97 -6.35 -12.44
N ASP A 5 -26.11 -5.77 -12.07
CA ASP A 5 -26.89 -4.85 -12.90
C ASP A 5 -26.42 -3.38 -12.80
N GLY A 6 -25.33 -3.12 -12.07
CA GLY A 6 -24.76 -1.78 -11.87
C GLY A 6 -25.46 -0.98 -10.76
N VAL A 7 -26.43 -1.56 -10.06
CA VAL A 7 -27.13 -0.85 -8.98
C VAL A 7 -26.21 -0.71 -7.76
N GLU A 8 -26.04 0.53 -7.31
CA GLU A 8 -25.32 0.84 -6.09
C GLU A 8 -26.08 0.34 -4.85
N ILE A 9 -25.33 -0.23 -3.91
CA ILE A 9 -25.80 -0.68 -2.61
C ILE A 9 -24.82 -0.29 -1.51
N SER A 10 -25.36 -0.10 -0.31
CA SER A 10 -24.57 -0.10 0.93
C SER A 10 -23.83 -1.42 1.09
N SER A 11 -22.69 -1.39 1.79
CA SER A 11 -21.91 -2.60 2.01
C SER A 11 -22.72 -3.63 2.81
N PRO A 12 -22.93 -4.85 2.27
CA PRO A 12 -23.70 -5.90 2.95
C PRO A 12 -22.92 -6.52 4.14
N ASP A 13 -21.62 -6.23 4.27
CA ASP A 13 -20.78 -6.66 5.38
C ASP A 13 -20.01 -5.46 5.95
N SER A 14 -20.42 -5.01 7.13
CA SER A 14 -19.78 -3.88 7.82
C SER A 14 -18.30 -4.13 8.17
N ALA A 15 -17.83 -5.38 8.16
CA ALA A 15 -16.43 -5.74 8.37
C ALA A 15 -15.61 -5.79 7.07
N ALA A 16 -16.23 -5.61 5.89
CA ALA A 16 -15.51 -5.53 4.63
C ALA A 16 -14.85 -4.16 4.43
N GLY A 17 -13.77 -4.10 3.64
CA GLY A 17 -13.14 -2.85 3.23
C GLY A 17 -11.63 -2.79 3.49
N LEU A 18 -11.09 -1.57 3.44
CA LEU A 18 -9.67 -1.30 3.62
C LEU A 18 -9.29 -1.32 5.11
N TYR A 19 -8.19 -1.99 5.43
CA TYR A 19 -7.60 -2.05 6.76
C TYR A 19 -6.14 -1.64 6.71
N ILE A 20 -5.66 -1.00 7.77
CA ILE A 20 -4.25 -0.67 7.97
C ILE A 20 -3.75 -1.29 9.28
N ARG A 21 -2.45 -1.56 9.34
CA ARG A 21 -1.76 -1.87 10.60
C ARG A 21 -1.12 -0.60 11.16
N THR A 22 -1.49 -0.23 12.38
CA THR A 22 -0.89 0.90 13.10
C THR A 22 0.53 0.55 13.58
N ARG A 23 1.25 1.56 14.07
CA ARG A 23 2.60 1.38 14.66
C ARG A 23 2.61 0.57 15.96
N THR A 24 1.44 0.41 16.59
CA THR A 24 1.23 -0.42 17.79
C THR A 24 0.68 -1.80 17.43
N ASP A 25 0.86 -2.24 16.18
CA ASP A 25 0.39 -3.51 15.63
C ASP A 25 -1.13 -3.74 15.67
N GLN A 26 -1.91 -2.68 15.85
CA GLN A 26 -3.37 -2.77 15.78
C GLN A 26 -3.84 -2.76 14.33
N ILE A 27 -4.78 -3.65 14.01
CA ILE A 27 -5.45 -3.67 12.72
C ILE A 27 -6.73 -2.85 12.82
N VAL A 28 -6.80 -1.74 12.09
CA VAL A 28 -7.94 -0.81 12.12
C VAL A 28 -8.56 -0.68 10.74
N LYS A 29 -9.90 -0.60 10.69
CA LYS A 29 -10.64 -0.36 9.44
C LYS A 29 -10.53 1.12 9.08
N VAL A 30 -10.17 1.41 7.84
CA VAL A 30 -10.14 2.78 7.31
C VAL A 30 -11.55 3.20 6.91
N THR A 31 -11.93 4.42 7.26
CA THR A 31 -13.21 5.04 6.90
C THR A 31 -12.96 6.45 6.40
N TYR A 32 -13.62 6.83 5.31
CA TYR A 32 -13.64 8.17 4.71
C TYR A 32 -15.00 8.37 4.02
N GLY A 33 -15.38 9.62 3.80
CA GLY A 33 -16.64 10.03 3.17
C GLY A 33 -16.67 9.80 1.65
N GLU A 34 -17.87 9.89 1.06
CA GLU A 34 -18.07 9.70 -0.39
C GLU A 34 -17.32 10.74 -1.23
N ASP A 35 -17.20 11.96 -0.71
CA ASP A 35 -16.50 13.10 -1.36
C ASP A 35 -15.05 13.26 -0.87
N GLU A 36 -14.48 12.23 -0.23
CA GLU A 36 -13.13 12.25 0.32
C GLU A 36 -12.17 11.34 -0.46
N ILE A 37 -10.90 11.72 -0.46
CA ILE A 37 -9.81 10.89 -0.97
C ILE A 37 -8.86 10.53 0.16
N ALA A 38 -8.44 9.26 0.20
CA ALA A 38 -7.49 8.78 1.18
C ALA A 38 -6.06 8.84 0.61
N TYR A 39 -5.13 9.38 1.39
CA TYR A 39 -3.70 9.36 1.08
C TYR A 39 -2.99 8.33 1.93
N GLN A 40 -2.09 7.57 1.31
CA GLN A 40 -1.24 6.63 1.99
C GLN A 40 0.22 6.93 1.67
N ILE A 41 1.05 6.93 2.72
CA ILE A 41 2.50 7.03 2.60
C ILE A 41 3.04 5.69 2.11
N GLY A 42 3.82 5.73 1.04
CA GLY A 42 4.60 4.59 0.52
C GLY A 42 6.03 4.57 1.06
N GLU A 43 6.71 3.43 0.89
CA GLU A 43 8.07 3.19 1.39
C GLU A 43 9.08 4.20 0.84
N THR A 44 8.97 4.60 -0.42
CA THR A 44 9.86 5.61 -1.01
C THR A 44 9.73 6.97 -0.32
N THR A 45 8.52 7.39 0.05
CA THR A 45 8.31 8.62 0.82
C THR A 45 8.88 8.50 2.24
N GLU A 46 8.78 7.32 2.86
CA GLU A 46 9.42 7.07 4.15
C GLU A 46 10.95 7.24 4.05
N ILE A 47 11.58 6.68 3.02
CA ILE A 47 13.02 6.85 2.75
C ILE A 47 13.38 8.32 2.54
N LEU A 48 12.69 9.01 1.63
CA LEU A 48 12.97 10.42 1.32
C LEU A 48 12.76 11.35 2.52
N SER A 49 11.80 11.03 3.39
CA SER A 49 11.53 11.77 4.62
C SER A 49 12.44 11.37 5.79
N GLN A 50 13.37 10.44 5.58
CA GLN A 50 14.26 9.90 6.62
C GLN A 50 13.49 9.37 7.84
N GLY A 51 12.36 8.71 7.60
CA GLY A 51 11.50 8.13 8.65
C GLY A 51 10.54 9.11 9.33
N TYR A 52 10.49 10.39 8.93
CA TYR A 52 9.51 11.33 9.47
C TYR A 52 8.07 10.95 9.09
N LEU A 53 7.90 10.48 7.86
CA LEU A 53 6.68 9.82 7.38
C LEU A 53 6.93 8.31 7.35
N CYS A 54 5.93 7.52 7.71
CA CYS A 54 6.06 6.06 7.77
C CYS A 54 5.03 5.41 6.84
N ALA A 55 5.50 4.49 6.00
CA ALA A 55 4.65 3.59 5.25
C ALA A 55 3.91 2.65 6.21
N THR A 56 2.65 2.36 5.88
CA THR A 56 1.81 1.48 6.70
C THR A 56 1.33 0.27 5.91
N PRO A 57 1.53 -0.95 6.42
CA PRO A 57 0.95 -2.14 5.81
C PRO A 57 -0.57 -2.04 5.79
N HIS A 58 -1.17 -2.48 4.69
CA HIS A 58 -2.60 -2.41 4.48
C HIS A 58 -3.10 -3.62 3.70
N CYS A 59 -4.39 -3.90 3.83
CA CYS A 59 -5.05 -4.95 3.07
C CYS A 59 -6.53 -4.63 2.87
N VAL A 60 -7.13 -5.25 1.86
CA VAL A 60 -8.59 -5.21 1.67
C VAL A 60 -9.17 -6.52 2.16
N ARG A 61 -10.13 -6.43 3.09
CA ARG A 61 -10.91 -7.57 3.55
C ARG A 61 -12.14 -7.72 2.68
N ALA A 62 -12.28 -8.89 2.05
CA ALA A 62 -13.45 -9.25 1.26
C ALA A 62 -14.71 -9.41 2.15
N PRO A 63 -15.89 -9.05 1.63
CA PRO A 63 -17.15 -9.22 2.36
C PRO A 63 -17.52 -10.69 2.51
N LYS A 64 -18.06 -11.07 3.67
CA LYS A 64 -18.49 -12.44 3.99
C LYS A 64 -20.01 -12.51 4.16
N GLY A 65 -20.61 -13.64 3.78
CA GLY A 65 -22.06 -13.89 3.95
C GLY A 65 -22.73 -14.31 2.65
N LYS A 66 -24.01 -14.70 2.73
CA LYS A 66 -24.78 -15.09 1.53
C LYS A 66 -25.14 -13.88 0.66
N ASP A 67 -25.38 -12.74 1.29
CA ASP A 67 -25.83 -11.50 0.64
C ASP A 67 -24.70 -10.76 -0.09
N THR A 68 -23.46 -11.27 -0.01
CA THR A 68 -22.28 -10.69 -0.67
C THR A 68 -22.04 -11.30 -2.06
N SER A 69 -22.79 -12.34 -2.42
CA SER A 69 -22.68 -12.98 -3.73
C SER A 69 -23.13 -12.04 -4.85
N GLY A 70 -22.28 -11.89 -5.87
CA GLY A 70 -22.59 -11.01 -7.01
C GLY A 70 -22.51 -9.51 -6.70
N VAL A 71 -21.85 -9.14 -5.60
CA VAL A 71 -21.54 -7.76 -5.23
C VAL A 71 -20.07 -7.47 -5.55
N ASP A 72 -19.80 -6.32 -6.16
CA ASP A 72 -18.46 -5.83 -6.43
C ASP A 72 -18.10 -4.59 -5.59
N ARG A 73 -16.81 -4.33 -5.51
CA ARG A 73 -16.25 -3.10 -4.98
C ARG A 73 -15.16 -2.65 -5.93
N SER A 74 -15.30 -1.42 -6.42
CA SER A 74 -14.29 -0.76 -7.23
C SER A 74 -13.53 0.27 -6.41
N THR A 75 -12.25 0.43 -6.68
CA THR A 75 -11.40 1.46 -6.08
C THR A 75 -10.36 1.85 -7.11
N PHE A 76 -10.20 3.15 -7.33
CA PHE A 76 -9.14 3.68 -8.17
C PHE A 76 -7.96 4.06 -7.26
N ALA A 77 -6.86 3.32 -7.37
CA ALA A 77 -5.62 3.61 -6.67
C ALA A 77 -4.65 4.30 -7.62
N LEU A 78 -4.23 5.51 -7.26
CA LEU A 78 -3.22 6.27 -7.99
C LEU A 78 -1.90 6.20 -7.23
N PHE A 79 -0.89 5.58 -7.83
CA PHE A 79 0.46 5.52 -7.27
C PHE A 79 1.29 6.69 -7.82
N MET A 80 1.71 7.58 -6.93
CA MET A 80 2.68 8.63 -7.25
C MET A 80 4.07 8.13 -6.90
N GLN A 81 5.02 8.34 -7.80
CA GLN A 81 6.40 7.87 -7.65
C GLN A 81 7.39 8.96 -8.07
N PRO A 82 8.62 8.95 -7.56
CA PRO A 82 9.68 9.82 -8.06
C PRO A 82 10.02 9.55 -9.53
N ASP A 83 10.81 10.45 -10.10
CA ASP A 83 11.47 10.20 -11.38
C ASP A 83 12.40 8.99 -11.27
N TRP A 84 12.55 8.25 -12.37
CA TRP A 84 13.31 6.99 -12.39
C TRP A 84 14.77 7.16 -11.95
N ASP A 85 15.38 8.27 -12.36
CA ASP A 85 16.79 8.59 -12.10
C ASP A 85 17.00 9.36 -10.77
N GLU A 86 15.93 9.60 -10.00
CA GLU A 86 16.02 10.29 -8.71
C GLU A 86 16.93 9.50 -7.75
N ARG A 87 17.95 10.17 -7.20
CA ARG A 87 18.87 9.53 -6.25
C ARG A 87 18.25 9.41 -4.88
N LEU A 88 18.09 8.17 -4.42
CA LEU A 88 17.73 7.86 -3.04
C LEU A 88 18.98 7.85 -2.16
N ASN A 89 18.94 8.68 -1.11
CA ASN A 89 19.94 8.69 -0.06
C ASN A 89 19.39 7.93 1.14
N PHE A 90 20.08 6.85 1.50
CA PHE A 90 19.64 5.98 2.59
C PHE A 90 20.37 6.36 3.89
N PRO A 91 19.67 6.44 5.03
CA PRO A 91 20.32 6.59 6.33
C PRO A 91 21.16 5.35 6.66
N GLU A 92 22.13 5.48 7.57
CA GLU A 92 22.95 4.36 8.04
C GLU A 92 22.09 3.20 8.59
N GLU A 93 20.99 3.54 9.27
CA GLU A 93 19.98 2.59 9.71
C GLU A 93 18.70 2.74 8.89
N VAL A 94 18.49 1.83 7.95
CA VAL A 94 17.21 1.75 7.22
C VAL A 94 16.28 0.73 7.89
N PRO A 95 15.04 1.10 8.25
CA PRO A 95 14.12 0.19 8.94
C PRO A 95 13.61 -0.94 8.04
N ILE A 96 13.71 -0.77 6.71
CA ILE A 96 13.15 -1.67 5.69
C ILE A 96 14.20 -2.06 4.64
N HIS A 97 14.05 -3.23 4.03
CA HIS A 97 14.86 -3.75 2.91
C HIS A 97 16.40 -3.61 3.05
N LYS A 98 16.95 -3.83 4.25
CA LYS A 98 18.40 -3.73 4.52
C LYS A 98 19.25 -4.57 3.57
N GLU A 99 18.74 -5.73 3.15
CA GLU A 99 19.37 -6.63 2.20
C GLU A 99 19.50 -6.04 0.78
N VAL A 100 18.60 -5.12 0.41
CA VAL A 100 18.63 -4.41 -0.88
C VAL A 100 19.55 -3.20 -0.81
N ILE A 101 19.55 -2.52 0.33
CA ILE A 101 20.14 -1.19 0.49
C ILE A 101 21.61 -1.22 0.94
N SER A 102 22.04 -2.27 1.66
CA SER A 102 23.35 -2.30 2.33
C SER A 102 24.59 -2.38 1.42
N THR A 103 24.43 -2.47 0.09
CA THR A 103 25.55 -2.78 -0.83
C THR A 103 26.16 -1.58 -1.57
N THR A 104 25.51 -0.42 -1.62
CA THR A 104 25.90 0.62 -2.62
C THR A 104 25.88 2.08 -2.15
N GLY A 105 25.44 2.39 -0.92
CA GLY A 105 25.50 3.76 -0.36
C GLY A 105 24.56 4.79 -1.00
N SER A 106 24.09 4.56 -2.24
CA SER A 106 23.02 5.28 -2.92
C SER A 106 22.52 4.44 -4.10
N LEU A 107 21.22 4.51 -4.39
CA LEU A 107 20.58 3.92 -5.56
C LEU A 107 19.69 4.98 -6.20
N THR A 108 19.47 4.89 -7.51
CA THR A 108 18.33 5.57 -8.13
C THR A 108 17.02 4.91 -7.69
N PHE A 109 15.90 5.65 -7.79
CA PHE A 109 14.56 5.11 -7.53
C PHE A 109 14.26 3.90 -8.44
N GLY A 110 14.70 3.95 -9.69
CA GLY A 110 14.60 2.85 -10.64
C GLY A 110 15.31 1.58 -10.18
N GLU A 111 16.60 1.68 -9.88
CA GLU A 111 17.40 0.53 -9.39
C GLU A 111 16.84 -0.05 -8.08
N TYR A 112 16.37 0.82 -7.17
CA TYR A 112 15.71 0.38 -5.94
C TYR A 112 14.42 -0.40 -6.24
N SER A 113 13.59 0.12 -7.14
CA SER A 113 12.32 -0.51 -7.53
C SER A 113 12.51 -1.86 -8.20
N GLU A 114 13.47 -1.98 -9.13
CA GLU A 114 13.80 -3.26 -9.78
C GLU A 114 14.25 -4.30 -8.76
N LYS A 115 15.16 -3.94 -7.85
CA LYS A 115 15.61 -4.86 -6.77
C LYS A 115 14.46 -5.31 -5.87
N LEU A 116 13.50 -4.42 -5.57
CA LEU A 116 12.31 -4.80 -4.81
C LEU A 116 11.39 -5.74 -5.59
N LEU A 117 11.13 -5.45 -6.87
CA LEU A 117 10.33 -6.34 -7.71
C LEU A 117 10.96 -7.72 -7.81
N ASP A 118 12.28 -7.80 -7.97
CA ASP A 118 13.03 -9.05 -7.97
C ASP A 118 12.85 -9.80 -6.65
N LYS A 119 12.97 -9.10 -5.52
CA LYS A 119 12.76 -9.65 -4.16
C LYS A 119 11.35 -10.23 -3.97
N TYR A 120 10.33 -9.54 -4.46
CA TYR A 120 8.94 -9.92 -4.17
C TYR A 120 8.36 -10.91 -5.16
N TYR A 121 8.75 -10.83 -6.44
CA TYR A 121 8.08 -11.55 -7.52
C TYR A 121 8.99 -12.53 -8.26
N HIS A 122 10.31 -12.34 -8.20
CA HIS A 122 11.24 -13.18 -8.98
C HIS A 122 12.13 -14.08 -8.13
N THR A 123 12.13 -13.92 -6.81
CA THR A 123 12.93 -14.75 -5.88
C THR A 123 12.14 -15.82 -5.11
N LYS A 124 11.03 -16.33 -5.64
CA LYS A 124 10.40 -17.58 -5.15
C LYS A 124 9.96 -18.47 -6.31
N ALA A 125 10.35 -19.75 -6.45
CA ALA A 125 10.97 -20.71 -5.52
C ALA A 125 12.31 -21.26 -6.02
#